data_AF-A0A2U1NWW2-F1
#
_entry.id   AF-A0A2U1NWW2-F1
#
_cell.length_a   1.000
_cell.length_b   1.000
_cell.length_c   1.000
_cell.angle_alpha   90.00
_cell.angle_beta   90.00
_cell.angle_gamma   90.00
#
_symmetry.space_group_name_H-M   'P 1'
#
loop_
_entity.id
_entity.type
_entity.pdbx_description
1 polymer ?
#
loop_
_entity_poly.entity_id
_entity_poly.type
_entity_poly.pdbx_seq_one_letter_code
_entity_poly.pdbx_strand_id
1 'polypeptide(L)'
;MGADLGNHTIPYNGIYDWTFCDTGQNDFTSEFWWASKYKTFNVFDAQAWSVCKTGKFFGTEHCYWLVRADGFYIGKENVPFPGGWQLKETWP
;
A
#
# COMPACT_ATOMS: atom_id res chain seq x y z
N MET A 1 0.55 12.48 -12.51
CA MET A 1 -0.63 11.79 -13.08
C MET A 1 -0.41 10.31 -12.84
N GLY A 2 -1.17 9.69 -11.94
CA GLY A 2 -1.07 8.25 -11.69
C GLY A 2 -1.54 7.47 -12.93
N ALA A 3 -0.82 6.42 -13.30
CA ALA A 3 -1.25 5.50 -14.35
C ALA A 3 -2.31 4.55 -13.79
N ASP A 4 -3.36 4.27 -14.57
CA ASP A 4 -4.32 3.22 -14.24
C ASP A 4 -3.63 1.85 -14.33
N LEU A 5 -3.63 1.11 -13.21
CA LEU A 5 -3.02 -0.21 -13.08
C LEU A 5 -4.04 -1.36 -13.26
N GLY A 6 -5.32 -1.03 -13.47
CA GLY A 6 -6.41 -1.98 -13.67
C GLY A 6 -6.88 -2.68 -12.38
N ASN A 7 -7.81 -3.62 -12.56
CA ASN A 7 -8.46 -4.35 -11.48
C ASN A 7 -7.83 -5.74 -11.27
N HIS A 8 -7.49 -6.05 -10.01
CA HIS A 8 -6.84 -7.31 -9.63
C HIS A 8 -7.59 -7.97 -8.48
N THR A 9 -7.85 -9.28 -8.58
CA THR A 9 -8.39 -10.08 -7.48
C THR A 9 -7.26 -10.82 -6.78
N ILE A 10 -6.99 -10.46 -5.52
CA ILE A 10 -5.94 -11.06 -4.71
C ILE A 10 -6.54 -12.25 -3.94
N PRO A 11 -5.96 -13.47 -4.05
CA PRO A 11 -6.43 -14.60 -3.26
C PRO A 11 -6.16 -14.38 -1.76
N TYR A 12 -6.77 -15.19 -0.89
CA TYR A 12 -6.44 -15.18 0.53
C TYR A 12 -4.95 -15.47 0.74
N ASN A 13 -4.25 -14.65 1.54
CA ASN A 13 -2.80 -14.65 1.69
C ASN A 13 -2.00 -14.41 0.38
N GLY A 14 -2.66 -13.89 -0.65
CA GLY A 14 -2.03 -13.48 -1.89
C GLY A 14 -1.25 -12.17 -1.75
N ILE A 15 -0.32 -11.97 -2.67
CA ILE A 15 0.48 -10.74 -2.79
C ILE A 15 0.24 -10.20 -4.20
N TYR A 16 0.10 -8.88 -4.29
CA TYR A 16 0.09 -8.15 -5.55
C TYR A 16 1.17 -7.08 -5.48
N ASP A 17 2.13 -7.17 -6.38
CA ASP A 17 3.25 -6.23 -6.48
C ASP A 17 3.07 -5.34 -7.70
N TRP A 18 3.29 -4.05 -7.53
CA TRP A 18 3.40 -3.10 -8.63
C TRP A 18 4.63 -2.22 -8.44
N THR A 19 5.12 -1.64 -9.54
CA THR A 19 6.33 -0.82 -9.53
C THR A 19 6.14 0.36 -10.45
N PHE A 20 6.66 1.52 -10.04
CA PHE A 20 6.67 2.74 -10.82
C PHE A 20 7.97 3.50 -10.56
N CYS A 21 8.33 4.41 -11.46
CA CYS A 21 9.43 5.34 -11.25
C CYS A 21 8.93 6.50 -10.39
N ASP A 22 9.51 6.69 -9.21
CA ASP A 22 9.14 7.81 -8.36
C ASP A 22 9.69 9.14 -8.91
N THR A 23 8.79 10.08 -9.20
CA THR A 23 9.12 11.44 -9.65
C THR A 23 8.86 12.48 -8.56
N GLY A 24 8.37 12.06 -7.39
CA GLY A 24 7.94 12.94 -6.29
C GLY A 24 6.58 13.60 -6.49
N GLN A 25 5.89 13.33 -7.60
CA GLN A 25 4.55 13.85 -7.92
C GLN A 25 3.54 12.72 -8.22
N ASN A 26 3.88 11.51 -7.79
CA ASN A 26 3.05 10.34 -8.03
C ASN A 26 2.10 10.16 -6.84
N ASP A 27 0.81 10.16 -7.14
CA ASP A 27 -0.22 9.71 -6.22
C ASP A 27 -0.94 8.52 -6.85
N PHE A 28 -1.14 7.46 -6.07
CA PHE A 28 -1.92 6.29 -6.48
C PHE A 28 -3.07 6.09 -5.51
N THR A 29 -4.29 6.23 -6.02
CA THR A 29 -5.53 5.86 -5.33
C THR A 29 -5.89 4.43 -5.69
N SER A 30 -6.32 3.65 -4.71
CA SER A 30 -6.80 2.29 -4.93
C SER A 30 -8.19 2.11 -4.34
N GLU A 31 -8.99 1.33 -5.04
CA GLU A 31 -10.30 0.86 -4.58
C GLU A 31 -10.16 -0.57 -4.06
N PHE A 32 -10.78 -0.85 -2.91
CA PHE A 32 -10.73 -2.15 -2.26
C PHE A 32 -12.14 -2.66 -1.97
N TRP A 33 -12.36 -3.93 -2.32
CA TRP A 33 -13.57 -4.67 -1.99
C TRP A 33 -13.21 -5.88 -1.14
N TRP A 34 -13.89 -6.03 -0.01
CA TRP A 34 -13.76 -7.20 0.85
C TRP A 34 -15.14 -7.63 1.34
N ALA A 35 -15.65 -8.74 0.80
CA ALA A 35 -17.03 -9.18 1.03
C ALA A 35 -18.03 -8.05 0.73
N SER A 36 -18.76 -7.55 1.73
CA SER A 36 -19.70 -6.42 1.60
C SER A 36 -19.08 -5.06 1.88
N LYS A 37 -17.78 -4.98 2.16
CA LYS A 37 -17.08 -3.75 2.49
C LYS A 37 -16.44 -3.15 1.24
N TYR A 38 -16.48 -1.83 1.15
CA TYR A 38 -15.84 -1.05 0.10
C TYR A 38 -15.07 0.09 0.72
N LYS A 39 -13.86 0.35 0.23
CA LYS A 39 -13.09 1.53 0.63
C LYS A 39 -12.17 2.00 -0.49
N THR A 40 -11.99 3.31 -0.59
CA THR A 40 -11.05 3.95 -1.51
C THR A 40 -10.17 4.91 -0.74
N PHE A 41 -8.86 4.87 -1.01
CA PHE A 41 -7.88 5.78 -0.42
C PHE A 41 -6.56 5.75 -1.20
N ASN A 42 -5.67 6.70 -0.90
CA ASN A 42 -4.34 6.75 -1.50
C ASN A 42 -3.43 5.68 -0.91
N VAL A 43 -3.03 4.71 -1.73
CA VAL A 43 -2.04 3.68 -1.36
C VAL A 43 -0.62 4.18 -1.57
N PHE A 44 -0.44 5.24 -2.35
CA PHE A 44 0.82 5.96 -2.43
C PHE A 44 0.56 7.45 -2.52
N ASP A 45 1.13 8.20 -1.58
CA ASP A 45 1.18 9.66 -1.51
C ASP A 45 2.40 10.06 -0.66
N ALA A 46 2.59 11.36 -0.43
CA ALA A 46 3.70 11.86 0.40
C ALA A 46 3.72 11.28 1.82
N GLN A 47 2.56 10.96 2.41
CA GLN A 47 2.49 10.39 3.76
C GLN A 47 2.88 8.91 3.75
N ALA A 48 2.36 8.12 2.81
CA ALA A 48 2.74 6.73 2.62
C ALA A 48 4.25 6.62 2.32
N TRP A 49 4.76 7.50 1.46
CA TRP A 49 6.19 7.59 1.16
C TRP A 49 7.03 7.85 2.40
N SER A 50 6.60 8.76 3.28
CA SER A 50 7.32 9.09 4.52
C SER A 50 7.48 7.88 5.47
N VAL A 51 6.53 6.94 5.43
CA VAL A 51 6.59 5.71 6.24
C VAL A 51 7.55 4.68 5.64
N CYS A 52 7.56 4.58 4.31
CA CYS A 52 8.26 3.53 3.59
C CYS A 52 9.73 3.88 3.24
N LYS A 53 10.08 5.16 3.17
CA LYS A 53 11.44 5.60 2.83
C LYS A 53 12.49 5.02 3.78
N THR A 54 13.43 4.23 3.27
CA THR A 54 14.55 3.68 4.05
C THR A 54 15.79 4.58 4.05
N GLY A 55 15.77 5.66 3.27
CA GLY A 55 16.86 6.65 3.22
C GLY A 55 18.00 6.25 2.29
N LYS A 56 17.77 5.28 1.41
CA LYS A 56 18.76 4.91 0.38
C LYS A 56 18.87 6.04 -0.64
N PHE A 57 20.10 6.45 -0.95
CA PHE A 57 20.36 7.45 -1.98
C PHE A 57 20.16 6.91 -3.40
N PHE A 58 20.29 5.59 -3.58
CA PHE A 58 20.09 4.90 -4.85
C PHE A 58 19.44 3.54 -4.60
N GLY A 59 18.48 3.16 -5.44
CA GLY A 59 17.85 1.84 -5.45
C GLY A 59 16.33 1.89 -5.32
N THR A 60 15.72 0.70 -5.40
CA THR A 60 14.28 0.51 -5.20
C THR A 60 13.95 0.59 -3.72
N GLU A 61 13.03 1.48 -3.37
CA GLU A 61 12.40 1.53 -2.06
C GLU A 61 11.13 0.67 -2.09
N HIS A 62 10.93 -0.16 -1.08
CA HIS A 62 9.76 -1.03 -0.98
C HIS A 62 8.77 -0.45 0.03
N CYS A 63 7.49 -0.50 -0.32
CA CYS A 63 6.41 -0.04 0.53
C CYS A 63 5.35 -1.13 0.58
N TYR A 64 5.11 -1.68 1.76
CA TYR A 64 4.24 -2.83 1.93
C TYR A 64 2.91 -2.40 2.51
N TRP A 65 1.84 -2.84 1.87
CA TRP A 65 0.48 -2.76 2.41
C TRP A 65 0.00 -4.14 2.84
N LEU A 66 -0.51 -4.23 4.05
CA LEU A 66 -1.16 -5.42 4.60
C LEU A 66 -2.64 -5.13 4.79
N VAL A 67 -3.47 -5.80 4.01
CA VAL A 67 -4.93 -5.70 4.10
C VAL A 67 -5.46 -6.83 4.97
N ARG A 68 -6.22 -6.47 6.01
CA ARG A 68 -6.82 -7.41 6.96
C ARG A 68 -8.31 -7.12 7.12
N ALA A 69 -9.03 -8.01 7.79
CA ALA A 69 -10.46 -7.87 8.02
C ALA A 69 -10.85 -6.63 8.86
N ASP A 70 -9.91 -6.11 9.67
CA ASP A 70 -10.04 -4.94 10.54
C ASP A 70 -9.55 -3.64 9.89
N GLY A 71 -8.58 -3.70 8.98
CA GLY A 71 -8.12 -2.50 8.28
C GLY A 71 -6.91 -2.70 7.39
N PHE A 72 -6.27 -1.58 7.11
CA PHE A 72 -5.17 -1.42 6.18
C PHE A 72 -3.95 -0.90 6.92
N TYR A 73 -2.86 -1.66 6.81
CA TYR A 73 -1.61 -1.37 7.48
C TYR A 73 -0.52 -1.12 6.45
N ILE A 74 0.39 -0.20 6.76
CA ILE A 74 1.56 0.10 5.94
C ILE A 74 2.83 -0.20 6.72
N GLY A 75 3.87 -0.66 6.02
CA GLY A 75 5.18 -0.94 6.60
C GLY A 75 6.30 -0.75 5.60
N LYS A 76 7.48 -0.37 6.10
CA LYS A 76 8.72 -0.30 5.32
C LYS A 76 9.37 -1.67 5.06
N GLU A 77 8.97 -2.69 5.82
CA GLU A 77 9.52 -4.04 5.79
C GLU A 77 8.37 -5.05 5.76
N ASN A 78 8.55 -6.15 5.03
CA ASN A 78 7.61 -7.27 5.01
C ASN A 78 7.91 -8.22 6.18
N VAL A 79 7.43 -7.87 7.36
CA VAL A 79 7.63 -8.61 8.61
C VAL A 79 6.30 -9.17 9.15
N PRO A 80 6.33 -10.22 9.99
CA PRO A 80 5.10 -10.75 10.57
C PRO A 80 4.33 -9.71 11.41
N PHE A 81 3.01 -9.63 11.19
CA PHE A 81 2.12 -8.83 12.04
C PHE A 81 2.14 -9.33 13.49
N PRO A 82 2.17 -8.44 14.51
CA PRO A 82 1.97 -6.99 14.44
C PRO A 82 3.25 -6.14 14.28
N GLY A 83 4.44 -6.74 14.18
CA GLY A 83 5.69 -5.99 14.18
C GLY A 83 5.85 -5.07 12.96
N GLY A 84 6.26 -3.81 13.14
CA GLY A 84 6.64 -2.91 12.04
C GLY A 84 5.49 -2.35 11.18
N TRP A 85 4.24 -2.68 11.50
CA TRP A 85 3.05 -2.23 10.77
C TRP A 85 2.40 -1.01 11.44
N GLN A 86 1.99 -0.02 10.63
CA GLN A 86 1.22 1.14 11.08
C GLN A 86 -0.19 1.06 10.51
N LEU A 87 -1.22 1.10 11.37
CA LEU A 87 -2.60 1.23 10.91
C LEU A 87 -2.78 2.59 10.23
N LYS A 88 -3.33 2.57 9.02
CA LYS A 88 -3.65 3.80 8.26
C LYS A 88 -5.13 4.01 8.14
N GLU A 89 -5.86 2.96 7.83
CA GLU A 89 -7.29 3.04 7.58
C GLU A 89 -8.00 1.82 8.14
N THR A 90 -9.23 1.99 8.62
CA THR A 90 -10.14 0.88 8.93
C THR A 90 -11.17 0.72 7.83
N TRP A 91 -11.79 -0.44 7.75
CA TRP A 91 -13.00 -0.56 6.94
C TRP A 91 -14.13 0.32 7.50
N PRO A 92 -15.08 0.79 6.66
CA PRO A 92 -16.32 1.40 7.12
C PRO A 92 -17.18 0.41 7.93
#